data_AF-A0A950WB52-F1
#
_entry.id   AF-A0A950WB52-F1
#
_cell.length_a   1.000
_cell.length_b   1.000
_cell.length_c   1.000
_cell.angle_alpha   90.00
_cell.angle_beta   90.00
_cell.angle_gamma   90.00
#
_symmetry.space_group_name_H-M   'P 1'
#
loop_
_entity.id
_entity.type
_entity.pdbx_description
1 polymer ?
#
loop_
_entity_poly.entity_id
_entity_poly.type
_entity_poly.pdbx_seq_one_letter_code
_entity_poly.pdbx_strand_id
1 'polypeptide(L)'
;MTTQTTDDQQKRTGTRRQTMEQKRARQAWDNIKWIKQESEERKDNDKLQKEYRTRVSQLNTMIQINGLGPTLGFLKSKKAQPKEKDKNSPLPNAYDYLLYHLTQWTSDHFPVPAPGTATSSTVPKGYDGLLTWIIYNATTAQYRRATTECLAFEIWLRRFAEAELQAESTALATPTEVAAKASGPIEAAEASADEPVVPEQTQSTTTSQEGVE
;
A
#
# COMPACT_ATOMS: atom_id res chain seq x y z
N MET A 1 27.55 -58.24 5.25
CA MET A 1 27.73 -57.20 6.28
C MET A 1 28.59 -56.11 5.66
N THR A 2 27.98 -55.20 4.90
CA THR A 2 27.61 -53.83 5.29
C THR A 2 28.80 -52.88 5.28
N THR A 3 29.01 -52.21 4.14
CA THR A 3 29.51 -50.82 4.13
C THR A 3 28.72 -50.06 3.06
N GLN A 4 27.53 -49.62 3.48
CA GLN A 4 26.75 -48.61 2.82
C GLN A 4 27.52 -47.28 2.85
N THR A 5 27.50 -46.60 1.71
CA THR A 5 27.17 -45.18 1.60
C THR A 5 28.03 -44.23 2.44
N THR A 6 29.16 -43.82 1.88
CA THR A 6 29.88 -42.61 2.32
C THR A 6 30.11 -41.69 1.11
N ASP A 7 29.08 -41.48 0.30
CA ASP A 7 29.18 -40.60 -0.88
C ASP A 7 27.91 -39.77 -1.13
N ASP A 8 27.19 -39.40 -0.06
CA ASP A 8 25.97 -38.59 -0.16
C ASP A 8 25.91 -37.45 0.88
N GLN A 9 27.06 -37.06 1.46
CA GLN A 9 27.17 -35.87 2.32
C GLN A 9 27.83 -34.65 1.65
N GLN A 10 27.89 -34.62 0.32
CA GLN A 10 28.16 -33.40 -0.45
C GLN A 10 26.88 -32.86 -1.09
N LYS A 11 25.80 -32.76 -0.32
CA LYS A 11 24.61 -31.99 -0.69
C LYS A 11 24.42 -30.81 0.26
N ARG A 12 24.67 -29.62 -0.32
CA ARG A 12 24.08 -28.31 0.04
C ARG A 12 24.65 -27.57 1.26
N THR A 13 25.91 -27.14 1.18
CA THR A 13 26.43 -26.07 2.06
C THR A 13 27.02 -24.91 1.26
N GLY A 14 26.36 -24.55 0.15
CA GLY A 14 26.54 -23.25 -0.50
C GLY A 14 25.80 -22.18 0.30
N THR A 15 26.49 -21.56 1.25
CA THR A 15 26.04 -20.47 2.12
C THR A 15 25.38 -19.33 1.33
N ARG A 16 24.05 -19.32 1.23
CA ARG A 16 23.30 -18.19 0.64
C ARG A 16 23.24 -17.05 1.65
N ARG A 17 24.35 -16.33 1.82
CA ARG A 17 24.40 -15.09 2.61
C ARG A 17 23.46 -14.07 1.95
N GLN A 18 22.22 -13.99 2.42
CA GLN A 18 21.25 -13.05 1.88
C GLN A 18 21.64 -11.62 2.25
N THR A 19 21.51 -10.70 1.29
CA THR A 19 21.68 -9.26 1.57
C THR A 19 20.51 -8.75 2.40
N MET A 20 20.68 -7.63 3.11
CA MET A 20 19.59 -7.01 3.85
C MET A 20 18.41 -6.63 2.94
N GLU A 21 18.69 -6.19 1.71
CA GLU A 21 17.68 -5.92 0.69
C GLU A 21 16.87 -7.17 0.33
N GLN A 22 17.52 -8.33 0.21
CA GLN A 22 16.82 -9.59 -0.07
C GLN A 22 15.89 -9.99 1.09
N LYS A 23 16.27 -9.72 2.34
CA LYS A 23 15.41 -9.95 3.50
C LYS A 23 14.21 -9.01 3.52
N ARG A 24 14.43 -7.71 3.27
CA ARG A 24 13.36 -6.71 3.14
C ARG A 24 12.35 -7.12 2.07
N ALA A 25 12.86 -7.45 0.87
CA ALA A 25 12.03 -7.86 -0.25
C ALA A 25 11.23 -9.12 0.07
N ARG A 26 11.85 -10.12 0.71
CA ARG A 26 11.17 -11.36 1.11
C ARG A 26 10.04 -11.09 2.10
N GLN A 27 10.32 -10.39 3.22
CA GLN A 27 9.29 -10.11 4.21
C GLN A 27 8.17 -9.26 3.61
N ALA A 28 8.51 -8.25 2.80
CA ALA A 28 7.51 -7.40 2.15
C ALA A 28 6.61 -8.22 1.22
N TRP A 29 7.18 -9.14 0.44
CA TRP A 29 6.42 -10.04 -0.43
C TRP A 29 5.47 -10.94 0.35
N ASP A 30 5.94 -11.54 1.44
CA ASP A 30 5.13 -12.43 2.28
C ASP A 30 3.96 -11.65 2.92
N ASN A 31 4.22 -10.43 3.39
CA ASN A 31 3.18 -9.54 3.93
C ASN A 31 2.12 -9.17 2.88
N ILE A 32 2.52 -8.85 1.64
CA ILE A 32 1.56 -8.52 0.57
C ILE A 32 0.73 -9.73 0.15
N LYS A 33 1.35 -10.92 0.06
CA LYS A 33 0.63 -12.17 -0.19
C LYS A 33 -0.41 -12.45 0.87
N TRP A 34 -0.06 -12.24 2.14
CA TRP A 34 -1.00 -12.44 3.23
C TRP A 34 -2.18 -11.47 3.14
N ILE A 35 -1.96 -10.18 2.83
CA ILE A 35 -3.06 -9.23 2.60
C ILE A 35 -3.96 -9.65 1.44
N LYS A 36 -3.37 -10.19 0.36
CA LYS A 36 -4.12 -10.68 -0.79
C LYS A 36 -5.03 -11.85 -0.40
N GLN A 37 -4.48 -12.86 0.29
CA GLN A 37 -5.25 -14.01 0.79
C GLN A 37 -6.35 -13.58 1.75
N GLU A 38 -6.01 -12.74 2.73
CA GLU A 38 -6.96 -12.21 3.71
C GLU A 38 -8.10 -11.42 3.05
N SER A 39 -7.81 -10.72 1.94
CA SER A 39 -8.84 -10.02 1.18
C SER A 39 -9.76 -10.96 0.41
N GLU A 40 -9.25 -12.08 -0.12
CA GLU A 40 -10.04 -13.08 -0.85
C GLU A 40 -11.05 -13.79 0.06
N GLU A 41 -10.71 -13.96 1.33
CA GLU A 41 -11.58 -14.55 2.36
C GLU A 41 -12.68 -13.58 2.84
N ARG A 42 -12.56 -12.29 2.53
CA ARG A 42 -13.48 -11.23 2.99
C ARG A 42 -14.48 -10.84 1.91
N LYS A 43 -15.69 -10.49 2.35
CA LYS A 43 -16.76 -9.96 1.46
C LYS A 43 -16.38 -8.60 0.83
N ASP A 44 -15.47 -7.85 1.45
CA ASP A 44 -14.97 -6.55 1.01
C ASP A 44 -13.50 -6.62 0.53
N ASN A 45 -13.20 -7.63 -0.29
CA ASN A 45 -11.88 -7.92 -0.85
C ASN A 45 -11.15 -6.67 -1.38
N ASP A 46 -11.81 -5.90 -2.25
CA ASP A 46 -11.26 -4.74 -2.91
C ASP A 46 -10.90 -3.63 -1.92
N LYS A 47 -11.69 -3.48 -0.85
CA LYS A 47 -11.55 -2.38 0.10
C LYS A 47 -10.26 -2.53 0.90
N LEU A 48 -10.00 -3.73 1.43
CA LEU A 48 -8.79 -3.99 2.22
C LEU A 48 -7.53 -3.75 1.38
N GLN A 49 -7.51 -4.26 0.14
CA GLN A 49 -6.38 -4.09 -0.76
C GLN A 49 -6.13 -2.61 -1.10
N LYS A 50 -7.19 -1.87 -1.47
CA LYS A 50 -7.12 -0.44 -1.84
C LYS A 50 -6.66 0.42 -0.66
N GLU A 51 -7.24 0.20 0.52
CA GLU A 51 -6.84 0.92 1.73
C GLU A 51 -5.38 0.62 2.09
N TYR A 52 -4.97 -0.66 2.10
CA TYR A 52 -3.60 -1.05 2.44
C TYR A 52 -2.59 -0.45 1.47
N ARG A 53 -2.84 -0.55 0.15
CA ARG A 53 -2.01 0.08 -0.89
C ARG A 53 -1.85 1.57 -0.65
N THR A 54 -2.96 2.28 -0.43
CA THR A 54 -2.96 3.72 -0.16
C THR A 54 -2.12 4.07 1.07
N ARG A 55 -2.23 3.29 2.16
CA ARG A 55 -1.47 3.56 3.40
C ARG A 55 0.01 3.30 3.24
N VAL A 56 0.39 2.22 2.57
CA VAL A 56 1.80 1.95 2.29
C VAL A 56 2.40 3.07 1.42
N SER A 57 1.69 3.54 0.39
CA SER A 57 2.16 4.66 -0.45
C SER A 57 2.35 5.97 0.33
N GLN A 58 1.52 6.22 1.35
CA GLN A 58 1.58 7.43 2.18
C GLN A 58 2.58 7.34 3.34
N LEU A 59 3.00 6.13 3.71
CA LEU A 59 3.77 5.89 4.92
C LEU A 59 5.15 6.59 4.89
N ASN A 60 5.87 6.57 3.75
CA ASN A 60 7.14 7.27 3.61
C ASN A 60 7.03 8.74 4.00
N THR A 61 6.06 9.42 3.37
CA THR A 61 5.81 10.84 3.54
C THR A 61 5.43 11.16 4.97
N MET A 62 4.57 10.34 5.58
CA MET A 62 4.20 10.50 6.99
C MET A 62 5.41 10.42 7.92
N ILE A 63 6.29 9.43 7.72
CA ILE A 63 7.51 9.27 8.53
C ILE A 63 8.46 10.45 8.33
N GLN A 64 8.62 10.93 7.09
CA GLN A 64 9.53 12.04 6.80
C GLN A 64 9.06 13.37 7.39
N ILE A 65 7.75 13.65 7.36
CA ILE A 65 7.18 14.92 7.85
C ILE A 65 7.02 14.90 9.37
N ASN A 66 6.43 13.84 9.91
CA ASN A 66 6.02 13.79 11.32
C ASN A 66 6.97 12.97 12.21
N GLY A 67 7.88 12.21 11.62
CA GLY A 67 8.69 11.22 12.32
C GLY A 67 7.99 9.87 12.50
N LEU A 68 8.76 8.87 12.94
CA LEU A 68 8.30 7.50 13.11
C LEU A 68 7.29 7.37 14.25
N GLY A 69 7.57 7.96 15.41
CA GLY A 69 6.72 7.85 16.61
C GLY A 69 5.28 8.32 16.39
N PRO A 70 5.05 9.59 15.98
CA PRO A 70 3.71 10.11 15.70
C PRO A 70 2.98 9.34 14.60
N THR A 71 3.70 8.88 13.57
CA THR A 71 3.12 8.06 12.50
C THR A 71 2.57 6.74 13.03
N LEU A 72 3.33 6.01 13.85
CA LEU A 72 2.88 4.75 14.46
C LEU A 72 1.72 4.99 15.44
N GLY A 73 1.74 6.10 16.19
CA GLY A 73 0.62 6.52 17.05
C GLY A 73 -0.65 6.79 16.25
N PHE A 74 -0.53 7.43 15.08
CA PHE A 74 -1.64 7.64 14.16
C PHE A 74 -2.19 6.31 13.64
N LEU A 75 -1.35 5.40 13.17
CA LEU A 75 -1.77 4.06 12.71
C LEU A 75 -2.55 3.33 13.81
N LYS A 76 -2.05 3.35 15.05
CA LYS A 76 -2.72 2.74 16.21
C LYS A 76 -4.05 3.43 16.56
N SER A 77 -4.16 4.74 16.43
CA SER A 77 -5.40 5.47 16.75
C SER A 77 -6.54 5.16 15.76
N LYS A 78 -6.17 4.77 14.53
CA LYS A 78 -7.12 4.36 13.48
C LYS A 78 -7.60 2.92 13.61
N LYS A 79 -7.29 2.20 14.69
CA LYS A 79 -7.77 0.83 14.96
C LYS A 79 -9.25 0.64 14.65
N ALA A 80 -9.61 -0.55 14.17
CA ALA A 80 -10.99 -0.88 13.85
C ALA A 80 -11.90 -0.63 15.08
N GLN A 81 -12.82 0.35 14.96
CA GLN A 81 -13.81 0.59 15.98
C GLN A 81 -14.87 -0.52 15.89
N PRO A 82 -15.30 -1.12 17.02
CA PRO A 82 -16.40 -2.05 17.01
C PRO A 82 -17.64 -1.33 16.48
N LYS A 83 -18.15 -1.77 15.33
CA LYS A 83 -19.45 -1.30 14.85
C LYS A 83 -20.51 -1.91 15.76
N GLU A 84 -21.48 -1.13 16.20
CA GLU A 84 -22.56 -1.55 17.13
C GLU A 84 -23.28 -2.86 16.74
N LYS A 85 -23.22 -3.27 15.46
CA LYS A 85 -23.86 -4.48 14.95
C LYS A 85 -23.00 -5.76 15.03
N ASP A 86 -21.69 -5.65 15.23
CA ASP A 86 -20.77 -6.78 15.39
C ASP A 86 -20.02 -6.64 16.71
N LYS A 87 -20.66 -7.11 17.80
CA LYS A 87 -20.08 -7.12 19.16
C LYS A 87 -18.89 -8.10 19.30
N ASN A 88 -18.66 -8.95 18.29
CA ASN A 88 -17.56 -9.91 18.28
C ASN A 88 -16.43 -9.33 17.42
N SER A 89 -15.31 -8.98 18.05
CA SER A 89 -14.03 -8.51 17.50
C SER A 89 -14.07 -7.98 16.05
N PRO A 90 -14.11 -6.66 15.82
CA PRO A 90 -14.08 -6.11 14.47
C PRO A 90 -12.82 -6.63 13.75
N LEU A 91 -13.01 -7.09 12.50
CA LEU A 91 -11.92 -7.57 11.68
C LEU A 91 -10.80 -6.51 11.61
N PRO A 92 -9.52 -6.91 11.62
CA PRO A 92 -8.41 -5.97 11.52
C PRO A 92 -8.51 -5.14 10.26
N ASN A 93 -8.20 -3.85 10.39
CA ASN A 93 -8.19 -2.92 9.27
C ASN A 93 -6.80 -2.84 8.62
N ALA A 94 -6.68 -2.10 7.51
CA ALA A 94 -5.41 -1.90 6.82
C ALA A 94 -4.33 -1.23 7.70
N TYR A 95 -4.71 -0.37 8.66
CA TYR A 95 -3.78 0.29 9.58
C TYR A 95 -3.18 -0.69 10.58
N ASP A 96 -3.99 -1.59 11.11
CA ASP A 96 -3.59 -2.63 12.07
C ASP A 96 -2.60 -3.59 11.41
N TYR A 97 -2.87 -4.01 10.17
CA TYR A 97 -1.93 -4.83 9.40
C TYR A 97 -0.62 -4.11 9.11
N LEU A 98 -0.67 -2.84 8.69
CA LEU A 98 0.53 -2.07 8.40
C LEU A 98 1.41 -1.91 9.64
N LEU A 99 0.79 -1.60 10.79
CA LEU A 99 1.50 -1.49 12.06
C LEU A 99 2.08 -2.85 12.49
N TYR A 100 1.33 -3.93 12.35
CA TYR A 100 1.81 -5.29 12.61
C TYR A 100 3.03 -5.63 11.75
N HIS A 101 2.97 -5.39 10.44
CA HIS A 101 4.07 -5.69 9.52
C HIS A 101 5.34 -4.90 9.83
N LEU A 102 5.21 -3.63 10.24
CA LEU A 102 6.34 -2.82 10.68
C LEU A 102 6.94 -3.35 11.99
N THR A 103 6.08 -3.69 12.96
CA THR A 103 6.52 -4.25 14.24
C THR A 103 7.21 -5.61 14.05
N GLN A 104 6.66 -6.47 13.18
CA GLN A 104 7.25 -7.76 12.84
C GLN A 104 8.64 -7.58 12.22
N TRP A 105 8.77 -6.74 11.18
CA TRP A 105 10.06 -6.47 10.54
C TRP A 105 11.09 -5.91 11.53
N THR A 106 10.69 -4.96 12.38
CA THR A 106 11.61 -4.33 13.33
C THR A 106 11.99 -5.25 14.49
N SER A 107 11.15 -6.20 14.87
CA SER A 107 11.46 -7.19 15.91
C SER A 107 12.63 -8.11 15.55
N ASP A 108 12.93 -8.29 14.27
CA ASP A 108 14.09 -9.07 13.81
C ASP A 108 15.43 -8.31 13.93
N HIS A 109 15.38 -6.99 14.16
CA HIS A 109 16.55 -6.11 14.07
C HIS A 109 16.82 -5.28 15.32
N PHE A 110 15.81 -5.15 16.18
CA PHE A 110 15.80 -4.34 17.38
C PHE A 110 15.20 -5.13 18.54
N PRO A 111 15.48 -4.77 19.80
CA PRO A 111 14.86 -5.39 20.98
C PRO A 111 13.40 -4.92 21.15
N VAL A 112 12.62 -5.01 20.08
CA VAL A 112 11.19 -4.76 20.03
C VAL A 112 10.49 -6.07 20.38
N PRO A 113 9.52 -6.07 21.30
CA PRO A 113 8.72 -7.27 21.57
C PRO A 113 8.11 -7.78 20.26
N ALA A 114 8.44 -9.02 19.90
CA ALA A 114 7.88 -9.64 18.71
C ALA A 114 6.35 -9.68 18.85
N PRO A 115 5.61 -9.26 17.80
CA PRO A 115 4.18 -9.39 17.84
C PRO A 115 3.86 -10.90 17.78
N GLY A 116 2.72 -11.31 18.35
CA GLY A 116 2.32 -12.73 18.27
C GLY A 116 2.22 -13.23 16.82
N THR A 117 2.04 -14.54 16.65
CA THR A 117 1.70 -15.09 15.34
C THR A 117 0.29 -14.68 14.97
N ALA A 118 0.14 -13.93 13.88
CA ALA A 118 -1.17 -13.58 13.38
C ALA A 118 -1.86 -14.81 12.77
N THR A 119 -3.18 -14.87 12.93
CA THR A 119 -4.06 -15.87 12.28
C THR A 119 -5.03 -15.11 11.38
N SER A 120 -5.58 -15.77 10.34
CA SER A 120 -6.42 -15.20 9.25
C SER A 120 -7.75 -14.52 9.65
N SER A 121 -7.85 -13.95 10.84
CA SER A 121 -9.01 -13.20 11.32
C SER A 121 -8.68 -12.25 12.46
N THR A 122 -7.46 -12.27 13.01
CA THR A 122 -7.08 -11.47 14.17
C THR A 122 -5.62 -11.01 14.12
N VAL A 123 -5.42 -9.70 14.31
CA VAL A 123 -4.10 -9.14 14.59
C VAL A 123 -3.77 -9.44 16.06
N PRO A 124 -2.63 -10.08 16.34
CA PRO A 124 -2.30 -10.57 17.67
C PRO A 124 -1.98 -9.42 18.63
N LYS A 125 -2.12 -9.69 19.93
CA LYS A 125 -1.72 -8.75 20.99
C LYS A 125 -0.23 -8.40 20.81
N GLY A 126 0.12 -7.13 21.00
CA GLY A 126 1.48 -6.63 20.85
C GLY A 126 1.87 -6.18 19.43
N TYR A 127 0.91 -6.07 18.50
CA TYR A 127 1.16 -5.50 17.17
C TYR A 127 1.70 -4.07 17.20
N ASP A 128 1.52 -3.35 18.30
CA ASP A 128 2.03 -2.01 18.58
C ASP A 128 3.37 -2.00 19.33
N GLY A 129 4.05 -3.15 19.40
CA GLY A 129 5.33 -3.33 20.09
C GLY A 129 6.39 -2.31 19.67
N LEU A 130 6.48 -1.98 18.39
CA LEU A 130 7.42 -0.98 17.88
C LEU A 130 7.15 0.42 18.46
N LEU A 131 5.88 0.84 18.52
CA LEU A 131 5.50 2.13 19.09
C LEU A 131 5.85 2.18 20.58
N THR A 132 5.48 1.15 21.33
CA THR A 132 5.78 1.04 22.76
C THR A 132 7.29 1.08 23.01
N TRP A 133 8.07 0.34 22.21
CA TRP A 133 9.52 0.35 22.30
C TRP A 133 10.11 1.73 21.99
N ILE A 134 9.62 2.44 20.96
CA ILE A 134 10.07 3.79 20.62
C ILE A 134 9.83 4.78 21.77
N ILE A 135 8.67 4.71 22.42
CA ILE A 135 8.29 5.65 23.48
C ILE A 135 9.09 5.42 24.76
N TYR A 136 9.24 4.16 25.18
CA TYR A 136 9.73 3.85 26.53
C TYR A 136 11.19 3.37 26.58
N ASN A 137 11.73 2.81 25.50
CA ASN A 137 13.00 2.06 25.55
C ASN A 137 14.05 2.53 24.54
N ALA A 138 13.64 3.10 23.41
CA ALA A 138 14.56 3.42 22.33
C ALA A 138 15.47 4.62 22.69
N THR A 139 16.78 4.41 22.59
CA THR A 139 17.75 5.52 22.58
C THR A 139 17.63 6.32 21.28
N THR A 140 18.18 7.54 21.25
CA THR A 140 18.20 8.38 20.04
C THR A 140 18.85 7.68 18.84
N ALA A 141 19.94 6.93 19.05
CA ALA A 141 20.62 6.18 18.00
C ALA A 141 19.74 5.04 17.46
N GLN A 142 19.08 4.30 18.35
CA GLN A 142 18.14 3.25 18.00
C GLN A 142 16.91 3.79 17.26
N TYR A 143 16.36 4.93 17.70
CA TYR A 143 15.24 5.59 17.02
C TYR A 143 15.60 5.99 15.58
N ARG A 144 16.77 6.62 15.38
CA ARG A 144 17.24 6.99 14.04
C ARG A 144 17.43 5.77 13.15
N ARG A 145 18.07 4.72 13.68
CA ARG A 145 18.28 3.47 12.94
C ARG A 145 16.95 2.78 12.60
N ALA A 146 16.01 2.71 13.54
CA ALA A 146 14.68 2.15 13.31
C ALA A 146 13.91 2.95 12.25
N THR A 147 14.05 4.28 12.24
CA THR A 147 13.47 5.15 11.20
C THR A 147 14.02 4.82 9.82
N THR A 148 15.35 4.73 9.68
CA THR A 148 16.00 4.35 8.41
C THR A 148 15.59 2.95 7.95
N GLU A 149 15.51 1.98 8.88
CA GLU A 149 15.09 0.62 8.57
C GLU A 149 13.62 0.56 8.13
N CYS A 150 12.72 1.32 8.77
CA CYS A 150 11.32 1.41 8.36
C CYS A 150 11.18 2.01 6.95
N LEU A 151 11.90 3.10 6.67
CA LEU A 151 11.91 3.73 5.33
C LEU A 151 12.43 2.78 4.25
N ALA A 152 13.52 2.05 4.53
CA ALA A 152 14.09 1.09 3.58
C ALA A 152 13.14 -0.09 3.32
N PHE A 153 12.48 -0.60 4.36
CA PHE A 153 11.51 -1.69 4.23
C PHE A 153 10.24 -1.25 3.49
N GLU A 154 9.74 -0.06 3.79
CA GLU A 154 8.53 0.49 3.20
C GLU A 154 8.65 0.72 1.69
N ILE A 155 9.84 1.00 1.16
CA ILE A 155 10.09 1.04 -0.29
C ILE A 155 9.72 -0.31 -0.94
N TRP A 156 10.08 -1.44 -0.34
CA TRP A 156 9.75 -2.76 -0.86
C TRP A 156 8.26 -3.09 -0.70
N LEU A 157 7.68 -2.77 0.46
CA LEU A 157 6.24 -2.91 0.67
C LEU A 157 5.45 -2.15 -0.39
N ARG A 158 5.83 -0.90 -0.69
CA ARG A 158 5.17 -0.06 -1.68
C ARG A 158 5.25 -0.67 -3.08
N ARG A 159 6.43 -1.11 -3.50
CA ARG A 159 6.63 -1.75 -4.81
C ARG A 159 5.75 -2.99 -4.99
N PHE A 160 5.68 -3.86 -3.98
CA PHE A 160 4.85 -5.06 -4.08
C PHE A 160 3.36 -4.75 -3.93
N ALA A 161 2.97 -3.80 -3.08
CA ALA A 161 1.59 -3.34 -3.00
C ALA A 161 1.11 -2.76 -4.34
N GLU A 162 1.97 -2.01 -5.03
CA GLU A 162 1.64 -1.44 -6.33
C GLU A 162 1.49 -2.48 -7.44
N ALA A 163 2.25 -3.57 -7.36
CA ALA A 163 2.25 -4.65 -8.34
C ALA A 163 1.11 -5.67 -8.12
N GLU A 164 0.81 -6.03 -6.87
CA GLU A 164 -0.07 -7.17 -6.54
C GLU A 164 -1.47 -6.77 -6.06
N LEU A 165 -1.62 -5.59 -5.47
CA LEU A 165 -2.89 -5.16 -4.91
C LEU A 165 -3.63 -4.28 -5.91
N GLN A 166 -4.93 -4.49 -6.05
CA GLN A 166 -5.74 -3.73 -7.00
C GLN A 166 -5.65 -2.22 -6.74
N ALA A 167 -5.39 -1.44 -7.79
CA ALA A 167 -5.49 0.01 -7.75
C ALA A 167 -6.97 0.44 -7.79
N GLU A 168 -7.24 1.66 -7.34
CA GLU A 168 -8.52 2.30 -7.63
C GLU A 168 -8.72 2.35 -9.16
N SER A 169 -9.91 1.96 -9.61
CA SER A 169 -10.28 1.78 -11.01
C SER A 169 -9.86 2.97 -11.87
N THR A 170 -8.72 2.83 -12.56
CA THR A 170 -8.63 3.24 -13.96
C THR A 170 -8.69 1.96 -14.77
N ALA A 171 -9.86 1.34 -14.83
CA ALA A 171 -10.15 0.35 -15.85
C ALA A 171 -10.15 1.07 -17.20
N LEU A 172 -8.96 1.24 -17.78
CA LEU A 172 -8.83 1.47 -19.20
C LEU A 172 -9.41 0.23 -19.87
N ALA A 173 -10.56 0.42 -20.50
CA ALA A 173 -11.03 -0.47 -21.54
C ALA A 173 -9.85 -0.75 -22.49
N THR A 174 -9.58 -2.02 -22.73
CA THR A 174 -8.72 -2.46 -23.82
C THR A 174 -9.25 -1.86 -25.13
N PRO A 175 -8.45 -1.09 -25.90
CA PRO A 175 -8.91 -0.42 -27.12
C PRO A 175 -9.01 -1.38 -28.33
N THR A 176 -9.57 -2.57 -28.14
CA THR A 176 -9.68 -3.58 -29.21
C THR A 176 -11.12 -4.03 -29.46
N GLU A 177 -12.08 -3.69 -28.58
CA GLU A 177 -13.48 -4.16 -28.69
C GLU A 177 -14.51 -3.03 -28.82
N VAL A 178 -14.12 -1.90 -29.44
CA VAL A 178 -15.09 -0.83 -29.79
C VAL A 178 -15.14 -0.58 -31.31
N ALA A 179 -14.15 -1.06 -32.07
CA ALA A 179 -14.10 -0.88 -33.52
C ALA A 179 -15.06 -1.79 -34.30
N ALA A 180 -15.63 -2.83 -33.68
CA ALA A 180 -16.50 -3.80 -34.37
C ALA A 180 -17.98 -3.41 -34.45
N LYS A 181 -18.41 -2.30 -33.83
CA LYS A 181 -19.83 -1.92 -33.74
C LYS A 181 -20.22 -0.61 -34.42
N ALA A 182 -19.29 0.04 -35.13
CA ALA A 182 -19.51 1.31 -35.84
C ALA A 182 -19.44 1.15 -37.37
N SER A 183 -20.03 0.08 -37.92
CA SER A 183 -20.26 -0.04 -39.36
C SER A 183 -21.66 -0.61 -39.63
N GLY A 184 -22.57 0.33 -39.85
CA GLY A 184 -23.93 0.16 -40.38
C GLY A 184 -24.33 1.48 -41.08
N PRO A 185 -25.16 1.44 -42.13
CA PRO A 185 -24.88 2.12 -43.39
C PRO A 185 -25.34 3.58 -43.46
N ILE A 186 -24.62 4.33 -44.30
CA ILE A 186 -24.94 5.69 -44.76
C ILE A 186 -26.18 5.61 -45.64
N GLU A 187 -27.23 6.35 -45.28
CA GLU A 187 -28.38 6.65 -46.15
C GLU A 187 -28.53 8.17 -46.26
N ALA A 188 -28.65 8.63 -47.51
CA ALA A 188 -28.63 10.02 -47.95
C ALA A 188 -30.05 10.62 -48.01
N ALA A 189 -30.18 11.91 -47.66
CA ALA A 189 -31.25 12.84 -48.10
C ALA A 189 -30.83 14.26 -47.65
N GLU A 190 -30.32 15.12 -48.53
CA GLU A 190 -31.04 16.14 -49.35
C GLU A 190 -31.65 17.34 -48.58
N ALA A 191 -30.97 18.49 -48.78
CA ALA A 191 -31.35 19.90 -48.87
C ALA A 191 -32.73 20.45 -48.44
N SER A 192 -32.71 21.58 -47.71
CA SER A 192 -33.41 22.83 -48.09
C SER A 192 -32.92 24.03 -47.28
N ALA A 193 -32.82 25.18 -47.97
CA ALA A 193 -32.43 26.50 -47.48
C ALA A 193 -33.54 27.22 -46.70
N ASP A 194 -33.19 28.17 -45.81
CA ASP A 194 -33.46 29.61 -46.01
C ASP A 194 -32.73 30.46 -44.92
N GLU A 195 -32.22 31.62 -45.34
CA GLU A 195 -31.55 32.67 -44.56
C GLU A 195 -32.62 33.69 -44.05
N PRO A 196 -32.31 34.90 -43.48
CA PRO A 196 -31.12 35.45 -42.85
C PRO A 196 -31.44 36.19 -41.51
N VAL A 197 -30.44 36.80 -40.87
CA VAL A 197 -30.41 38.23 -40.43
C VAL A 197 -29.23 38.48 -39.47
N VAL A 198 -28.46 39.51 -39.82
CA VAL A 198 -27.22 40.10 -39.24
C VAL A 198 -27.63 41.40 -38.50
N PRO A 199 -26.76 42.23 -37.89
CA PRO A 199 -25.65 42.08 -36.91
C PRO A 199 -25.94 42.88 -35.60
N GLU A 200 -25.06 42.83 -34.58
CA GLU A 200 -24.52 44.08 -34.01
C GLU A 200 -23.23 43.88 -33.21
N GLN A 201 -22.34 44.86 -33.38
CA GLN A 201 -21.05 45.08 -32.73
C GLN A 201 -21.26 45.39 -31.23
N THR A 202 -20.30 45.23 -30.32
CA THR A 202 -19.27 46.26 -30.07
C THR A 202 -18.32 45.87 -28.92
N GLN A 203 -17.05 46.20 -29.16
CA GLN A 203 -16.08 46.89 -28.30
C GLN A 203 -15.31 46.16 -27.17
N SER A 204 -13.99 46.28 -27.37
CA SER A 204 -12.84 46.16 -26.49
C SER A 204 -12.91 47.01 -25.23
N THR A 205 -12.24 46.60 -24.15
CA THR A 205 -11.44 47.55 -23.36
C THR A 205 -10.31 46.87 -22.58
N THR A 206 -9.10 47.36 -22.85
CA THR A 206 -7.85 47.23 -22.09
C THR A 206 -7.98 47.89 -20.71
N THR A 207 -7.38 47.32 -19.67
CA THR A 207 -6.72 48.07 -18.58
C THR A 207 -5.69 47.17 -17.89
N SER A 208 -4.41 47.49 -18.09
CA SER A 208 -3.32 47.10 -17.20
C SER A 208 -3.09 48.26 -16.25
N GLN A 209 -2.97 47.99 -14.95
CA GLN A 209 -2.65 48.98 -13.94
C GLN A 209 -1.37 48.57 -13.21
N GLU A 210 -0.41 49.47 -13.30
CA GLU A 210 0.84 49.57 -12.54
C GLU A 210 0.57 50.14 -11.13
N GLY A 211 1.48 49.86 -10.17
CA GLY A 211 1.53 50.48 -8.84
C GLY A 211 2.02 49.50 -7.78
N VAL A 212 3.33 49.40 -7.48
CA VAL A 212 4.13 50.28 -6.60
C VAL A 212 3.66 50.25 -5.14
N GLU A 213 4.40 49.51 -4.31
CA GLU A 213 5.10 49.99 -3.10
C GLU A 213 6.19 48.99 -2.69
#